data_AF-A0A3D0FM05-F1
#
_entry.id   AF-A0A3D0FM05-F1
#
_cell.length_a   1.000
_cell.length_b   1.000
_cell.length_c   1.000
_cell.angle_alpha   90.00
_cell.angle_beta   90.00
_cell.angle_gamma   90.00
#
_symmetry.space_group_name_H-M   'P 1'
#
loop_
_entity.id
_entity.type
_entity.pdbx_description
1 polymer ?
#
loop_
_entity_poly.entity_id
_entity_poly.type
_entity_poly.pdbx_seq_one_letter_code
_entity_poly.pdbx_strand_id
1 'polypeptide(L)'
;MRYYGIIGHPVDHSMSADYFTRFFADNGIEAVYQRFDVPETSQLEAVIRHGQLAGANVTIPHKIHVMNIVDTLSDEAREIGAVNVLKILREGDDIRVLGFNTDA
;
A
#
# COMPACT_ATOMS: atom_id res chain seq x y z
N MET A 1 7.67 -14.78 -6.33
CA MET A 1 6.50 -13.91 -6.55
C MET A 1 6.35 -12.85 -5.46
N ARG A 2 6.13 -11.57 -5.82
CA ARG A 2 5.87 -10.46 -4.87
C ARG A 2 4.39 -10.02 -4.90
N TYR A 3 3.85 -9.62 -3.76
CA TYR A 3 2.46 -9.16 -3.65
C TYR A 3 2.40 -7.64 -3.47
N TYR A 4 1.58 -6.98 -4.27
CA TYR A 4 1.25 -5.57 -4.19
C TYR A 4 -0.26 -5.38 -4.14
N GLY A 5 -0.71 -4.16 -3.84
CA GLY A 5 -2.13 -3.87 -3.94
C GLY A 5 -2.51 -2.42 -3.71
N ILE A 6 -3.81 -2.17 -3.73
CA ILE A 6 -4.42 -0.90 -3.33
C ILE A 6 -5.32 -1.12 -2.12
N ILE A 7 -5.14 -0.30 -1.09
CA ILE A 7 -5.91 -0.31 0.15
C ILE A 7 -6.78 0.95 0.21
N GLY A 8 -8.07 0.80 0.47
CA GLY A 8 -9.03 1.89 0.48
C GLY A 8 -10.43 1.37 0.70
N HIS A 9 -11.41 2.26 0.63
CA HIS A 9 -12.81 1.86 0.52
C HIS A 9 -13.68 2.98 -0.08
N PRO A 10 -14.52 2.69 -1.09
CA PRO A 10 -14.53 1.47 -1.89
C PRO A 10 -13.35 1.43 -2.90
N VAL A 11 -12.82 0.25 -3.21
CA VAL A 11 -11.73 0.09 -4.21
C VAL A 11 -12.06 -0.78 -5.42
N ASP A 12 -13.28 -1.30 -5.54
CA ASP A 12 -13.69 -2.17 -6.65
C ASP A 12 -13.46 -1.55 -8.03
N HIS A 13 -13.73 -0.24 -8.15
CA HIS A 13 -13.55 0.53 -9.39
C HIS A 13 -12.11 1.04 -9.59
N SER A 14 -11.16 0.63 -8.76
CA SER A 14 -9.76 1.04 -8.93
C SER A 14 -9.17 0.45 -10.20
N MET A 15 -8.73 1.35 -11.09
CA MET A 15 -8.01 1.00 -12.32
C MET A 15 -6.56 0.56 -12.06
N SER A 16 -6.02 0.85 -10.87
CA SER A 16 -4.62 0.55 -10.54
C SER A 16 -4.33 -0.95 -10.59
N ALA A 17 -5.26 -1.79 -10.16
CA ALA A 17 -5.05 -3.24 -10.16
C ALA A 17 -4.92 -3.81 -11.57
N ASP A 18 -5.72 -3.32 -12.51
CA ASP A 18 -5.66 -3.79 -13.90
C ASP A 18 -4.41 -3.25 -14.59
N TYR A 19 -4.06 -1.97 -14.32
CA TYR A 19 -2.84 -1.35 -14.81
C TYR A 19 -1.59 -2.11 -14.36
N PHE A 20 -1.42 -2.37 -13.07
CA PHE A 20 -0.23 -3.03 -12.54
C PHE A 20 -0.16 -4.50 -12.91
N THR A 21 -1.30 -5.20 -12.96
CA THR A 21 -1.35 -6.58 -13.48
C THR A 21 -0.79 -6.64 -14.90
N ARG A 22 -1.22 -5.72 -15.77
CA ARG A 22 -0.71 -5.65 -17.14
C ARG A 22 0.75 -5.23 -17.19
N PHE A 23 1.13 -4.20 -16.44
CA PHE A 23 2.50 -3.72 -16.37
C PHE A 23 3.48 -4.82 -15.94
N PHE A 24 3.12 -5.64 -14.94
CA PHE A 24 3.96 -6.75 -14.50
C PHE A 24 4.09 -7.83 -15.58
N ALA A 25 2.99 -8.20 -16.23
CA ALA A 25 3.00 -9.16 -17.32
C ALA A 25 3.85 -8.68 -18.52
N ASP A 26 3.65 -7.44 -18.96
CA ASP A 26 4.33 -6.84 -20.12
C ASP A 26 5.85 -6.70 -19.89
N ASN A 27 6.28 -6.63 -18.62
CA ASN A 27 7.70 -6.47 -18.25
C ASN A 27 8.33 -7.74 -17.66
N GLY A 28 7.64 -8.88 -17.67
CA GLY A 28 8.16 -10.14 -17.12
C GLY A 28 8.46 -10.08 -15.61
N ILE A 29 7.74 -9.24 -14.87
CA ILE A 29 7.91 -9.07 -13.42
C ILE A 29 7.04 -10.12 -12.70
N GLU A 30 7.66 -10.97 -11.90
CA GLU A 30 6.95 -12.00 -11.12
C GLU A 30 6.25 -11.40 -9.88
N ALA A 31 5.15 -10.69 -10.11
CA ALA A 31 4.37 -10.01 -9.08
C ALA A 31 2.88 -10.02 -9.36
N VAL A 32 2.08 -9.85 -8.31
CA VAL A 32 0.62 -9.71 -8.37
C VAL A 32 0.19 -8.39 -7.75
N TYR A 33 -0.91 -7.82 -8.24
CA TYR A 33 -1.52 -6.61 -7.67
C TYR A 33 -3.00 -6.86 -7.35
N GLN A 34 -3.41 -6.64 -6.10
CA GLN A 34 -4.78 -6.94 -5.64
C GLN A 34 -5.48 -5.72 -5.04
N ARG A 35 -6.82 -5.77 -5.01
CA ARG A 35 -7.67 -4.79 -4.35
C ARG A 35 -7.92 -5.26 -2.92
N PHE A 36 -7.65 -4.39 -1.95
CA PHE A 36 -7.93 -4.61 -0.53
C PHE A 36 -9.00 -3.61 -0.10
N ASP A 37 -10.26 -4.03 -0.21
CA ASP A 37 -11.40 -3.23 0.25
C ASP A 37 -11.50 -3.30 1.76
N VAL A 38 -11.18 -2.18 2.42
CA VAL A 38 -11.02 -2.07 3.86
C VAL A 38 -11.96 -0.98 4.36
N PRO A 39 -13.19 -1.29 4.80
CA PRO A 39 -14.12 -0.26 5.25
C PRO A 39 -13.67 0.45 6.52
N GLU A 40 -13.03 -0.29 7.44
CA GLU A 40 -12.71 0.16 8.79
C GLU A 40 -11.19 0.31 8.99
N THR A 41 -10.76 1.42 9.59
CA THR A 41 -9.33 1.68 9.82
C THR A 41 -8.68 0.66 10.75
N SER A 42 -9.45 0.03 11.64
CA SER A 42 -8.99 -1.03 12.56
C SER A 42 -8.45 -2.27 11.85
N GLN A 43 -8.78 -2.45 10.57
CA GLN A 43 -8.33 -3.59 9.76
C GLN A 43 -7.01 -3.30 9.02
N LEU A 44 -6.60 -2.02 8.91
CA LEU A 44 -5.45 -1.62 8.10
C LEU A 44 -4.16 -2.29 8.53
N GLU A 45 -3.90 -2.35 9.84
CA GLU A 45 -2.66 -2.92 10.36
C GLU A 45 -2.56 -4.41 10.03
N ALA A 46 -3.65 -5.17 10.14
CA ALA A 46 -3.69 -6.58 9.76
C ALA A 46 -3.38 -6.76 8.27
N VAL A 47 -3.96 -5.93 7.39
CA VAL A 47 -3.70 -5.99 5.95
C VAL A 47 -2.24 -5.66 5.62
N ILE A 48 -1.68 -4.62 6.25
CA ILE A 48 -0.33 -4.13 5.97
C ILE A 48 0.74 -5.06 6.55
N ARG A 49 0.63 -5.44 7.83
CA ARG A 49 1.68 -6.17 8.55
C ARG A 49 1.51 -7.68 8.48
N HIS A 50 0.30 -8.22 8.58
CA HIS A 50 0.09 -9.67 8.60
C HIS A 50 -0.11 -10.30 7.21
N GLY A 51 -0.28 -9.48 6.16
CA GLY A 51 -0.28 -9.94 4.78
C GLY A 51 1.11 -10.30 4.24
N GLN A 52 1.19 -10.73 2.97
CA GLN A 52 2.46 -10.96 2.25
C GLN A 52 2.87 -9.76 1.36
N LEU A 53 2.28 -8.58 1.62
CA LEU A 53 2.52 -7.40 0.81
C LEU A 53 3.98 -6.93 0.92
N ALA A 54 4.57 -6.65 -0.24
CA ALA A 54 5.86 -5.97 -0.40
C ALA A 54 5.68 -4.44 -0.56
N GLY A 55 4.46 -4.01 -0.90
CA GLY A 55 4.07 -2.61 -0.95
C GLY A 55 2.61 -2.46 -1.32
N ALA A 56 2.05 -1.27 -1.12
CA ALA A 56 0.67 -0.99 -1.49
C ALA A 56 0.46 0.49 -1.79
N ASN A 57 -0.47 0.80 -2.67
CA ASN A 57 -1.06 2.13 -2.71
C ASN A 57 -2.13 2.25 -1.62
N VAL A 58 -2.29 3.46 -1.08
CA VAL A 58 -3.34 3.79 -0.12
C VAL A 58 -4.19 4.90 -0.72
N THR A 59 -5.49 4.72 -0.71
CA THR A 59 -6.46 5.71 -1.18
C THR A 59 -7.48 6.06 -0.10
N ILE A 60 -8.46 6.90 -0.45
CA ILE A 60 -9.54 7.33 0.43
C ILE A 60 -10.23 6.08 1.05
N PRO A 61 -10.59 6.13 2.34
CA PRO A 61 -10.38 7.23 3.30
C PRO A 61 -9.07 7.13 4.10
N HIS A 62 -8.16 6.22 3.76
CA HIS A 62 -7.10 5.77 4.68
C HIS A 62 -5.79 6.54 4.62
N LYS A 63 -5.63 7.47 3.67
CA LYS A 63 -4.37 8.19 3.45
C LYS A 63 -3.84 8.91 4.70
N ILE A 64 -4.72 9.38 5.58
CA ILE A 64 -4.33 10.06 6.82
C ILE A 64 -4.11 9.03 7.94
N HIS A 65 -5.06 8.13 8.16
CA HIS A 65 -5.00 7.19 9.29
C HIS A 65 -3.79 6.24 9.18
N VAL A 66 -3.41 5.84 7.97
CA VAL A 66 -2.26 4.95 7.74
C VAL A 66 -0.94 5.54 8.26
N MET A 67 -0.83 6.87 8.41
CA MET A 67 0.36 7.52 8.96
C MET A 67 0.66 7.09 10.40
N ASN A 68 -0.35 6.65 11.16
CA ASN A 68 -0.16 6.12 12.52
C ASN A 68 0.38 4.69 12.54
N ILE A 69 0.38 4.01 11.39
CA ILE A 69 0.76 2.59 11.25
C ILE A 69 2.18 2.45 10.68
N VAL A 70 2.63 3.44 9.90
CA VAL A 70 3.97 3.40 9.27
C VAL A 70 5.08 3.67 10.28
N ASP A 71 6.21 2.98 10.12
CA ASP A 71 7.39 3.13 10.99
C ASP A 71 8.26 4.31 10.56
N THR A 72 8.18 4.74 9.30
CA THR A 72 8.96 5.85 8.77
C THR A 72 8.17 6.59 7.72
N LEU A 73 8.14 7.92 7.80
CA LEU A 73 7.56 8.80 6.79
C LEU A 73 8.67 9.49 6.00
N SER A 74 8.53 9.52 4.68
CA SER A 74 9.27 10.45 3.82
C SER A 74 8.96 11.91 4.18
N ASP A 75 9.84 12.84 3.81
CA ASP A 75 9.65 14.25 4.10
C ASP A 75 8.40 14.82 3.40
N GLU A 76 8.16 14.39 2.16
CA GLU A 76 6.98 14.77 1.37
C GLU A 76 5.68 14.30 2.04
N ALA A 77 5.64 13.05 2.50
CA ALA A 77 4.47 12.51 3.22
C ALA A 77 4.22 13.24 4.55
N ARG A 78 5.28 13.67 5.25
CA ARG A 78 5.17 14.44 6.49
C ARG A 78 4.64 15.85 6.23
N GLU A 79 5.11 16.50 5.17
CA GLU A 79 4.68 17.84 4.78
C GLU A 79 3.23 17.86 4.30
N ILE A 80 2.84 16.91 3.45
CA ILE A 80 1.47 16.80 2.92
C ILE A 80 0.48 16.35 4.00
N GLY A 81 0.94 15.60 5.01
CA GLY A 81 0.06 15.04 6.03
C GLY A 81 -0.79 13.86 5.52
N ALA A 82 -0.27 13.11 4.55
CA ALA A 82 -0.93 11.93 3.99
C ALA A 82 0.09 10.95 3.37
N VAL A 83 -0.25 9.67 3.34
CA VAL A 83 0.53 8.60 2.68
C VAL A 83 -0.34 7.93 1.62
N ASN A 84 0.16 7.85 0.38
CA ASN A 84 -0.49 7.15 -0.74
C ASN A 84 0.30 5.92 -1.24
N VAL A 85 1.53 5.72 -0.74
CA VAL A 85 2.41 4.61 -1.10
C VAL A 85 3.06 4.03 0.15
N LEU A 86 2.98 2.71 0.29
CA LEU A 86 3.64 1.92 1.32
C LEU A 86 4.71 1.04 0.69
N LYS A 87 5.89 1.01 1.30
CA LYS A 87 6.92 0.00 1.07
C LYS A 87 7.08 -0.84 2.33
N ILE A 88 6.93 -2.15 2.19
CA ILE A 88 6.95 -3.08 3.32
C ILE A 88 8.21 -3.93 3.19
N LEU A 89 9.13 -3.77 4.14
CA LEU A 89 10.35 -4.54 4.26
C LEU A 89 10.12 -5.66 5.28
N ARG A 90 10.49 -6.88 4.90
CA ARG A 90 10.38 -8.07 5.75
C ARG A 90 11.74 -8.74 5.85
N GLU A 91 12.28 -8.81 7.05
CA GLU A 91 13.57 -9.46 7.36
C GLU A 91 13.36 -10.42 8.53
N GLY A 92 13.12 -11.70 8.21
CA GLY A 92 12.70 -12.68 9.23
C GLY A 92 11.34 -12.31 9.83
N ASP A 93 11.30 -12.16 11.15
CA ASP A 93 10.10 -11.73 11.89
C ASP A 93 9.98 -10.20 11.97
N ASP A 94 11.00 -9.45 11.54
CA ASP A 94 11.00 -7.99 11.57
C ASP A 94 10.28 -7.41 10.34
N ILE A 95 9.29 -6.54 10.60
CA ILE A 95 8.50 -5.88 9.56
C ILE A 95 8.66 -4.38 9.72
N ARG A 96 9.16 -3.72 8.67
CA ARG A 96 9.27 -2.25 8.61
C ARG A 96 8.44 -1.68 7.46
N VAL A 97 7.58 -0.73 7.77
CA VAL A 97 6.65 -0.07 6.86
C VAL A 97 7.09 1.37 6.65
N LEU A 98 7.42 1.72 5.40
CA LEU A 98 7.80 3.07 5.01
C LEU A 98 6.65 3.70 4.23
N GLY A 99 6.22 4.89 4.64
CA GLY A 99 5.15 5.67 4.02
C GLY A 99 5.70 6.81 3.17
N PHE A 100 5.18 6.91 1.95
CA PHE A 100 5.52 7.94 0.96
C PHE A 100 4.25 8.62 0.43
N ASN A 101 4.44 9.79 -0.16
CA ASN A 101 3.40 10.49 -0.89
C ASN A 101 3.92 10.88 -2.28
N THR A 102 3.19 10.49 -3.33
CA THR A 102 3.52 10.76 -4.74
C THR A 102 2.47 11.61 -5.45
N ASP A 103 1.56 12.25 -4.71
CA ASP A 103 0.50 13.12 -5.27
C ASP A 103 0.95 14.59 -5.43
N ALA A 104 2.20 14.92 -5.05
CA ALA A 104 2.81 16.25 -5.17
C ALA A 104 3.12 16.65 -6.61
#